data_AF-A0A1I4FU33-F1
#
_entry.id   AF-A0A1I4FU33-F1
#
_cell.length_a   1.000
_cell.length_b   1.000
_cell.length_c   1.000
_cell.angle_alpha   90.00
_cell.angle_beta   90.00
_cell.angle_gamma   90.00
#
_symmetry.space_group_name_H-M   'P 1'
#
loop_
_entity.id
_entity.type
_entity.pdbx_description
1 polymer ?
#
loop_
_entity_poly.entity_id
_entity_poly.type
_entity_poly.pdbx_seq_one_letter_code
_entity_poly.pdbx_strand_id
1 'polypeptide(L)'
;MSSELHREVTIFGISRYALTVQGASLSDAQCHTRARGLPLTYFYAETQIVAEAIVTFSLLNQTDQRKVLADLKKRMFTEPKKPAKG
;
A
#
# COMPACT_ATOMS: atom_id res chain seq x y z
N MET A 1 5.57 6.41 -19.29
CA MET A 1 4.72 6.93 -18.19
C MET A 1 4.91 6.20 -16.85
N SER A 2 5.71 5.13 -16.74
CA SER A 2 6.00 4.46 -15.46
C SER A 2 7.17 5.06 -14.65
N SER A 3 7.97 5.94 -15.26
CA SER A 3 9.15 6.55 -14.64
C SER A 3 8.84 7.78 -13.78
N GLU A 4 7.66 8.37 -13.96
CA GLU A 4 7.25 9.62 -13.29
C GLU A 4 6.71 9.34 -11.89
N LEU A 5 5.93 8.27 -11.72
CA LEU A 5 5.54 7.70 -10.44
C LEU A 5 6.76 7.25 -9.59
N HIS A 6 7.83 6.78 -10.25
CA HIS A 6 9.05 6.39 -9.55
C HIS A 6 9.82 7.60 -9.01
N ARG A 7 9.78 8.74 -9.72
CA ARG A 7 10.44 9.98 -9.30
C ARG A 7 9.68 10.72 -8.20
N GLU A 8 8.34 10.74 -8.23
CA GLU A 8 7.57 11.39 -7.16
C GLU A 8 7.76 10.74 -5.78
N VAL A 9 7.96 9.42 -5.74
CA VAL A 9 8.29 8.70 -4.50
C VAL A 9 9.71 9.04 -3.99
N THR A 10 10.55 9.64 -4.83
CA THR A 10 11.94 9.99 -4.52
C THR A 10 12.12 11.46 -4.10
N ILE A 11 11.15 12.35 -4.33
CA ILE A 11 11.26 13.80 -4.03
C ILE A 11 11.14 14.10 -2.53
N PHE A 12 10.58 13.20 -1.72
CA PHE A 12 10.51 13.36 -0.26
C PHE A 12 11.57 12.50 0.43
N GLY A 13 12.77 13.06 0.60
CA GLY A 13 13.95 12.44 1.22
C GLY A 13 13.82 12.10 2.72
N ILE A 14 12.77 11.38 3.08
CA ILE A 14 12.68 10.59 4.30
C ILE A 14 12.32 9.20 3.79
N SER A 15 13.31 8.31 3.71
CA SER A 15 13.07 6.91 3.41
C SER A 15 11.88 6.44 4.24
N ARG A 16 10.88 5.73 3.67
CA ARG A 16 9.77 5.18 4.50
C ARG A 16 10.32 4.39 5.69
N TYR A 17 11.47 3.76 5.47
CA TYR A 17 12.30 3.11 6.47
C TYR A 17 12.80 4.05 7.57
N ALA A 18 13.16 5.30 7.28
CA ALA A 18 13.64 6.24 8.29
C ALA A 18 12.56 6.60 9.32
N LEU A 19 11.27 6.67 8.94
CA LEU A 19 10.18 6.90 9.90
C LEU A 19 9.90 5.67 10.79
N THR A 20 10.06 4.46 10.25
CA THR A 20 9.90 3.22 11.03
C THR A 20 11.13 2.87 11.86
N VAL A 21 12.33 3.24 11.41
CA VAL A 21 13.63 2.97 12.07
C VAL A 21 13.98 4.01 13.14
N GLN A 22 13.57 5.28 13.00
CA GLN A 22 13.90 6.32 14.00
C GLN A 22 12.99 6.33 15.24
N GLY A 23 12.13 5.32 15.43
CA GLY A 23 11.27 5.27 16.62
C GLY A 23 10.26 6.42 16.70
N ALA A 24 9.85 6.97 15.55
CA ALA A 24 8.78 7.96 15.50
C ALA A 24 7.54 7.37 16.18
N SER A 25 6.95 8.13 17.09
CA SER A 25 5.76 7.68 17.80
C SER A 25 4.59 7.50 16.82
N LEU A 26 3.63 6.65 17.17
CA LEU A 26 2.39 6.51 16.38
C LEU A 26 1.71 7.87 16.14
N SER A 27 1.83 8.79 17.11
CA SER A 27 1.32 10.16 17.02
C SER A 27 2.03 10.97 15.91
N ASP A 28 3.35 10.84 15.80
CA ASP A 28 4.12 11.53 14.75
C ASP A 28 3.77 10.98 13.37
N ALA A 29 3.67 9.65 13.24
CA ALA A 29 3.24 9.00 12.00
C ALA A 29 1.80 9.43 11.60
N GLN A 30 0.88 9.56 12.56
CA GLN A 30 -0.47 10.09 12.31
C GLN A 30 -0.46 11.57 11.90
N CYS A 31 0.39 12.39 12.48
CA CYS A 31 0.55 13.79 12.11
C CYS A 31 1.03 13.92 10.66
N HIS A 32 2.06 13.16 10.28
CA HIS A 32 2.60 13.16 8.92
C HIS A 32 1.64 12.62 7.87
N THR A 33 0.85 11.60 8.19
CA THR A 33 -0.12 11.00 7.27
C THR A 33 -1.27 11.97 6.96
N ARG A 34 -1.82 12.63 7.98
CA ARG A 34 -2.85 13.66 7.82
C ARG A 34 -2.38 14.82 6.96
N ALA A 35 -1.16 15.31 7.20
CA ALA A 35 -0.59 16.40 6.41
C ALA A 35 -0.41 16.05 4.92
N ARG A 36 -0.29 14.76 4.60
CA ARG A 36 0.00 14.25 3.25
C ARG A 36 -1.19 13.58 2.57
N GLY A 37 -2.32 13.44 3.26
CA GLY A 37 -3.50 12.73 2.72
C GLY A 37 -3.26 11.25 2.44
N LEU A 38 -2.27 10.62 3.09
CA LEU A 38 -1.91 9.22 2.85
C LEU A 38 -2.39 8.32 4.00
N PRO A 39 -2.78 7.06 3.72
CA PRO A 39 -3.07 6.09 4.76
C PRO A 39 -1.85 5.84 5.65
N LEU A 40 -2.05 5.69 6.97
CA LEU A 40 -0.98 5.35 7.91
C LEU A 40 -0.23 4.08 7.53
N THR A 41 -0.96 3.09 7.01
CA THR A 41 -0.41 1.81 6.55
C THR A 41 0.63 1.95 5.43
N TYR A 42 0.61 3.05 4.67
CA TYR A 42 1.62 3.33 3.65
C TYR A 42 3.04 3.39 4.23
N PHE A 43 3.21 3.99 5.40
CA PHE A 43 4.52 4.15 6.04
C PHE A 43 5.08 2.82 6.58
N TYR A 44 4.20 1.87 6.89
CA TYR A 44 4.55 0.56 7.43
C TYR A 44 4.52 -0.57 6.40
N ALA A 45 4.27 -0.25 5.12
CA ALA A 45 4.27 -1.25 4.06
C ALA A 45 5.66 -1.88 3.91
N GLU A 46 5.73 -3.20 4.11
CA GLU A 46 6.98 -3.98 4.05
C GLU A 46 7.65 -3.94 2.67
N THR A 47 6.85 -3.85 1.61
CA THR A 47 7.35 -3.82 0.23
C THR A 47 6.82 -2.61 -0.52
N GLN A 48 7.52 -2.23 -1.60
CA GLN A 48 7.07 -1.16 -2.47
C GLN A 48 5.72 -1.48 -3.13
N ILE A 49 5.50 -2.73 -3.52
CA ILE A 49 4.25 -3.19 -4.14
C ILE A 49 3.07 -3.03 -3.18
N VAL A 50 3.26 -3.38 -1.89
CA VAL A 50 2.21 -3.21 -0.87
C VAL A 50 1.91 -1.73 -0.64
N ALA A 51 2.94 -0.87 -0.63
CA ALA A 51 2.75 0.57 -0.47
C ALA A 51 1.96 1.18 -1.64
N GLU A 52 2.32 0.79 -2.87
CA GLU A 52 1.62 1.23 -4.08
C GLU A 52 0.17 0.75 -4.09
N ALA A 53 -0.08 -0.51 -3.69
CA ALA A 53 -1.43 -1.05 -3.56
C ALA A 53 -2.27 -0.26 -2.54
N ILE A 54 -1.70 0.06 -1.37
CA ILE A 54 -2.38 0.85 -0.33
C ILE A 54 -2.78 2.23 -0.85
N VAL A 55 -1.86 2.95 -1.49
CA VAL A 55 -2.13 4.30 -2.01
C VAL A 55 -3.17 4.24 -3.13
N THR A 56 -2.93 3.39 -4.13
CA THR A 56 -3.82 3.27 -5.29
C THR A 56 -5.22 2.88 -4.85
N PHE A 57 -5.36 1.94 -3.92
CA PHE A 57 -6.66 1.53 -3.39
C PHE A 57 -7.35 2.66 -2.61
N SER A 58 -6.58 3.47 -1.87
CA SER A 58 -7.13 4.60 -1.10
C SER A 58 -7.66 5.75 -1.97
N LEU A 59 -7.18 5.88 -3.21
CA LEU A 59 -7.64 6.89 -4.17
C LEU A 59 -8.97 6.52 -4.84
N LEU A 60 -9.38 5.25 -4.79
CA LEU A 60 -10.63 4.79 -5.36
C LEU A 60 -11.83 5.23 -4.52
N ASN A 61 -12.97 5.48 -5.17
CA ASN A 61 -14.23 5.60 -4.45
C ASN A 61 -14.64 4.27 -3.80
N GLN A 62 -15.57 4.32 -2.84
CA GLN A 62 -15.98 3.14 -2.08
C GLN A 62 -16.57 2.02 -2.95
N THR A 63 -17.24 2.35 -4.06
CA THR A 63 -17.82 1.36 -4.98
C THR A 63 -16.73 0.58 -5.69
N ASP A 64 -15.72 1.26 -6.20
CA ASP A 64 -14.61 0.62 -6.92
C ASP A 64 -13.67 -0.13 -5.98
N GLN A 65 -13.47 0.37 -4.75
CA GLN A 65 -12.82 -0.39 -3.69
C GLN A 65 -13.49 -1.75 -3.44
N ARG A 66 -14.84 -1.77 -3.36
CA ARG A 66 -15.59 -3.02 -3.16
C ARG A 66 -15.46 -3.99 -4.33
N LYS A 67 -15.43 -3.50 -5.58
CA LYS A 67 -15.21 -4.33 -6.76
C LYS A 67 -13.83 -4.98 -6.75
N VAL A 68 -12.78 -4.18 -6.51
CA VAL A 68 -11.40 -4.68 -6.41
C VAL A 68 -11.28 -5.74 -5.31
N LEU A 69 -11.88 -5.49 -4.13
CA LEU A 69 -11.91 -6.48 -3.05
C LEU A 69 -12.64 -7.77 -3.43
N ALA A 70 -13.77 -7.67 -4.13
CA ALA A 70 -14.51 -8.84 -4.59
C ALA A 70 -13.68 -9.68 -5.58
N ASP A 71 -12.99 -9.04 -6.51
CA ASP A 71 -12.16 -9.73 -7.49
C ASP A 71 -10.90 -10.36 -6.88
N LEU A 72 -10.26 -9.68 -5.92
CA LEU A 72 -9.16 -10.26 -5.14
C LEU A 72 -9.63 -11.49 -4.35
N LYS A 73 -10.79 -11.40 -3.68
CA LYS A 73 -11.37 -12.54 -2.95
C LYS A 73 -11.65 -13.72 -3.87
N LYS A 74 -12.21 -13.51 -5.05
CA LYS A 74 -12.42 -14.59 -6.03
C LYS A 74 -11.11 -15.33 -6.29
N ARG A 75 -10.04 -14.62 -6.67
CA ARG A 75 -8.74 -15.23 -6.97
C ARG A 75 -8.16 -16.06 -5.82
N MET A 76 -8.34 -15.60 -4.58
CA MET A 76 -7.87 -16.30 -3.38
C MET A 76 -8.67 -17.57 -3.05
N PHE A 77 -9.95 -17.62 -3.41
CA PHE A 77 -10.86 -18.70 -3.04
C PHE A 77 -11.31 -19.58 -4.22
N THR A 78 -10.93 -19.25 -5.46
CA THR A 78 -11.29 -20.03 -6.67
C THR A 78 -10.13 -20.80 -7.29
N GLU A 79 -8.92 -20.78 -6.73
CA GLU A 79 -7.92 -21.79 -7.08
C GLU A 79 -8.10 -23.02 -6.18
N PRO A 80 -8.74 -24.11 -6.66
CA PRO A 80 -8.48 -25.40 -6.05
C PRO A 80 -7.00 -25.69 -6.31
N LYS A 81 -6.20 -25.73 -5.25
CA LYS A 81 -4.83 -26.24 -5.25
C LYS A 81 -4.91 -27.65 -5.83
N LYS A 82 -4.67 -27.78 -7.13
CA LYS A 82 -4.74 -29.07 -7.84
C LYS A 82 -3.76 -29.98 -7.11
N PRO A 83 -4.18 -31.11 -6.50
CA PRO A 83 -3.22 -32.04 -5.96
C PRO A 83 -2.38 -32.51 -7.15
N ALA A 84 -1.08 -32.27 -7.07
CA ALA A 84 -0.12 -32.87 -7.99
C ALA A 84 -0.36 -34.38 -7.92
N LYS A 85 -0.86 -34.97 -9.01
CA LYS A 85 -0.93 -36.43 -9.14
C LYS A 85 0.50 -36.94 -9.15
N GLY A 86 0.91 -37.53 -8.02
CA GLY A 86 1.95 -38.56 -7.98
C GLY A 86 1.30 -39.93 -8.12
#